data_AF-A0A8B8EWH1-F1
#
_entry.id   AF-A0A8B8EWH1-F1
#
_cell.length_a   1.000
_cell.length_b   1.000
_cell.length_c   1.000
_cell.angle_alpha   90.00
_cell.angle_beta   90.00
_cell.angle_gamma   90.00
#
_symmetry.space_group_name_H-M   'P 1'
#
loop_
_entity.id
_entity.type
_entity.pdbx_description
1 polymer ?
#
loop_
_entity_poly.entity_id
_entity_poly.type
_entity_poly.pdbx_seq_one_letter_code
_entity_poly.pdbx_strand_id
1 'polypeptide(L)'
;MDLRLCPLTTESRSLRSRQIQCDGVNNYHCLKSVNDGQLRELCTSPIWIEAGKCPVYSSTGHLDSKACHSTILKECPSNVYRSNEAFNYLACLPVNGDSATTDKNGGNITPWQNNTTVPGDGGVNGSDHTAVYVVVFLLLFFVVVGLGFALKKRKYIQRWTSGLGKFICLLLKCYIFL
;
A
#
# COMPACT_ATOMS: atom_id res chain seq x y z
N MET A 1 -21.92 16.43 17.07
CA MET A 1 -22.22 15.27 16.19
C MET A 1 -21.58 15.59 14.86
N ASP A 2 -20.45 14.94 14.63
CA ASP A 2 -19.43 15.37 13.68
C ASP A 2 -19.88 15.23 12.22
N LEU A 3 -19.45 16.18 11.40
CA LEU A 3 -19.86 16.34 10.01
C LEU A 3 -19.57 15.03 9.25
N ARG A 4 -20.57 14.46 8.55
CA ARG A 4 -20.47 13.21 7.78
C ARG A 4 -19.47 13.33 6.62
N LEU A 5 -18.17 13.28 6.91
CA LEU A 5 -17.11 13.24 5.90
C LEU A 5 -16.63 11.80 5.71
N CYS A 6 -16.40 11.44 4.45
CA CYS A 6 -15.70 10.21 4.13
C CYS A 6 -14.25 10.29 4.58
N PRO A 7 -13.69 9.20 5.13
CA PRO A 7 -12.29 9.13 5.49
C PRO A 7 -11.40 9.28 4.25
N LEU A 8 -10.45 10.21 4.32
CA LEU A 8 -9.52 10.55 3.22
C LEU A 8 -8.21 9.75 3.27
N THR A 9 -7.85 9.23 4.45
CA THR A 9 -6.59 8.52 4.66
C THR A 9 -6.84 7.01 4.82
N THR A 10 -5.88 6.19 4.42
CA THR A 10 -5.95 4.74 4.61
C THR A 10 -6.17 4.34 6.07
N GLU A 11 -5.56 5.07 7.01
CA GLU A 11 -5.73 4.84 8.44
C GLU A 11 -7.17 5.10 8.91
N SER A 12 -7.73 6.27 8.56
CA SER A 12 -9.12 6.62 8.91
C SER A 12 -10.13 5.67 8.26
N ARG A 13 -9.85 5.23 7.02
CA ARG A 13 -10.64 4.19 6.33
C ARG A 13 -10.58 2.85 7.05
N SER A 14 -9.40 2.42 7.49
CA SER A 14 -9.21 1.19 8.25
C SER A 14 -9.95 1.22 9.59
N LEU A 15 -9.89 2.36 10.29
CA LEU A 15 -10.65 2.57 11.52
C LEU A 15 -12.16 2.48 11.27
N ARG A 16 -12.68 3.19 10.27
CA ARG A 16 -14.11 3.20 9.91
C ARG A 16 -14.60 1.82 9.47
N SER A 17 -13.81 1.14 8.64
CA SER A 17 -14.06 -0.23 8.21
C SER A 17 -14.26 -1.19 9.40
N ARG A 18 -13.46 -1.05 10.47
CA ARG A 18 -13.63 -1.85 11.69
C ARG A 18 -14.87 -1.43 12.49
N GLN A 19 -15.16 -0.13 12.56
CA GLN A 19 -16.33 0.40 13.28
C GLN A 19 -17.65 -0.11 12.69
N ILE A 20 -17.74 -0.23 11.36
CA ILE A 20 -18.92 -0.79 10.68
C ILE A 20 -18.79 -2.29 10.35
N GLN A 21 -17.77 -2.96 10.89
CA GLN A 21 -17.56 -4.42 10.80
C GLN A 21 -17.45 -4.98 9.37
N CYS A 22 -16.74 -4.28 8.46
CA CYS A 22 -16.42 -4.87 7.16
C CYS A 22 -15.35 -5.97 7.28
N ASP A 23 -15.39 -6.91 6.34
CA ASP A 23 -14.33 -7.91 6.11
C ASP A 23 -13.07 -7.28 5.50
N GLY A 24 -12.48 -6.32 6.20
CA GLY A 24 -11.28 -5.59 5.80
C GLY A 24 -11.53 -4.28 5.04
N VAL A 25 -10.52 -3.42 5.07
CA VAL A 25 -10.56 -2.06 4.47
C VAL A 25 -10.76 -2.07 2.95
N ASN A 26 -10.47 -3.18 2.28
CA ASN A 26 -10.66 -3.33 0.84
C ASN A 26 -12.13 -3.43 0.43
N ASN A 27 -13.00 -3.87 1.34
CA ASN A 27 -14.45 -3.95 1.12
C ASN A 27 -15.17 -2.69 1.62
N TYR A 28 -14.44 -1.72 2.18
CA TYR A 28 -15.02 -0.51 2.72
C TYR A 28 -15.19 0.56 1.63
N HIS A 29 -16.41 1.05 1.48
CA HIS A 29 -16.76 2.10 0.55
C HIS A 29 -17.52 3.22 1.26
N CYS A 30 -17.07 4.46 1.04
CA CYS A 30 -17.77 5.66 1.46
C CYS A 30 -18.05 6.51 0.22
N LEU A 31 -19.29 6.49 -0.26
CA LEU A 31 -19.68 7.07 -1.56
C LEU A 31 -21.01 7.82 -1.44
N LYS A 32 -21.28 8.72 -2.40
CA LYS A 32 -22.61 9.33 -2.55
C LYS A 32 -23.57 8.36 -3.23
N SER A 33 -24.80 8.33 -2.74
CA SER A 33 -25.93 7.70 -3.42
C SER A 33 -26.46 8.62 -4.52
N VAL A 34 -26.79 8.04 -5.68
CA VAL A 34 -27.38 8.80 -6.80
C VAL A 34 -28.82 9.23 -6.52
N ASN A 35 -29.52 8.58 -5.59
CA ASN A 35 -30.91 8.89 -5.27
C ASN A 35 -31.08 10.22 -4.54
N ASP A 36 -30.28 10.41 -3.50
CA ASP A 36 -30.46 11.48 -2.50
C ASP A 36 -29.19 12.31 -2.32
N GLY A 37 -28.12 12.02 -3.07
CA GLY A 37 -26.82 12.65 -2.93
C GLY A 37 -26.13 12.35 -1.59
N GLN A 38 -26.75 11.54 -0.72
CA GLN A 38 -26.25 11.34 0.63
C GLN A 38 -25.04 10.42 0.64
N LEU A 39 -24.12 10.76 1.54
CA LEU A 39 -22.97 9.94 1.87
C LEU A 39 -23.37 8.72 2.67
N ARG A 40 -22.93 7.55 2.22
CA ARG A 40 -23.19 6.27 2.88
C ARG A 40 -21.89 5.46 2.95
N GLU A 41 -21.71 4.78 4.07
CA GLU A 41 -20.63 3.84 4.30
C GLU A 41 -21.19 2.43 4.20
N LEU A 42 -20.67 1.61 3.29
CA LEU A 42 -21.09 0.22 3.13
C LEU A 42 -19.88 -0.70 2.99
N CYS A 43 -20.08 -1.94 3.45
CA CYS A 43 -19.17 -3.04 3.25
C CYS A 43 -19.63 -3.85 2.03
N THR A 44 -18.87 -3.83 0.94
CA THR A 44 -19.17 -4.59 -0.27
C THR A 44 -17.89 -4.86 -1.04
N SER A 45 -17.87 -5.91 -1.85
CA SER A 45 -16.71 -6.18 -2.71
C SER A 45 -16.53 -5.07 -3.75
N PRO A 46 -15.28 -4.68 -4.05
CA PRO A 46 -15.00 -3.63 -5.01
C PRO A 46 -15.32 -4.08 -6.44
N ILE A 47 -15.71 -3.11 -7.28
CA ILE A 47 -15.91 -3.28 -8.72
C ILE A 47 -14.85 -2.50 -9.50
N TRP A 48 -14.66 -2.87 -10.76
CA TRP A 48 -13.82 -2.10 -11.68
C TRP A 48 -14.57 -0.88 -12.17
N ILE A 49 -13.91 0.27 -12.15
CA ILE A 49 -14.43 1.56 -12.63
C ILE A 49 -13.63 1.97 -13.85
N GLU A 50 -14.32 2.28 -14.93
CA GLU A 50 -13.70 2.74 -16.18
C GLU A 50 -13.03 4.11 -16.02
N ALA A 51 -12.07 4.41 -16.91
CA ALA A 51 -11.48 5.72 -17.01
C ALA A 51 -12.55 6.82 -17.22
N GLY A 52 -12.36 7.97 -16.59
CA GLY A 52 -13.29 9.10 -16.64
C GLY A 52 -14.56 8.92 -15.80
N LYS A 53 -14.66 7.88 -14.95
CA LYS A 53 -15.82 7.64 -14.09
C LYS A 53 -15.47 7.60 -12.60
N CYS A 54 -16.48 7.87 -11.76
CA CYS A 54 -16.42 7.80 -10.31
C CYS A 54 -17.43 6.78 -9.78
N PRO A 55 -17.10 5.97 -8.75
CA PRO A 55 -18.05 5.06 -8.15
C PRO A 55 -19.11 5.81 -7.34
N VAL A 56 -20.32 5.30 -7.38
CA VAL A 56 -21.49 5.78 -6.65
C VAL A 56 -22.36 4.61 -6.24
N TYR A 57 -23.28 4.84 -5.31
CA TYR A 57 -24.37 3.88 -5.11
C TYR A 57 -25.50 4.18 -6.06
N SER A 58 -25.92 3.17 -6.84
CA SER A 58 -27.08 3.22 -7.72
C SER A 58 -28.36 3.47 -6.95
N SER A 59 -29.47 3.68 -7.68
CA SER A 59 -30.77 3.86 -7.07
C SER A 59 -31.26 2.64 -6.29
N THR A 60 -30.74 1.46 -6.62
CA THR A 60 -31.01 0.19 -5.96
C THR A 60 -30.03 -0.10 -4.82
N GLY A 61 -29.10 0.80 -4.51
CA GLY A 61 -28.12 0.64 -3.44
C GLY A 61 -26.92 -0.25 -3.78
N HIS A 62 -26.71 -0.58 -5.05
CA HIS A 62 -25.53 -1.34 -5.51
C HIS A 62 -24.40 -0.39 -5.92
N LEU A 63 -23.16 -0.89 -5.95
CA LEU A 63 -22.05 -0.14 -6.54
C LEU A 63 -22.28 0.03 -8.04
N ASP A 64 -22.11 1.26 -8.50
CA ASP A 64 -22.20 1.66 -9.89
C ASP A 64 -21.19 2.77 -10.17
N SER A 65 -21.16 3.28 -11.40
CA SER A 65 -20.25 4.32 -11.85
C SER A 65 -21.01 5.45 -12.55
N LYS A 66 -20.56 6.69 -12.35
CA LYS A 66 -21.05 7.87 -13.06
C LYS A 66 -19.92 8.61 -13.75
N ALA A 67 -20.24 9.40 -14.76
CA ALA A 67 -19.28 10.29 -15.39
C ALA A 67 -18.63 11.22 -14.34
N CYS A 68 -17.31 11.34 -14.42
CA CYS A 68 -16.54 12.25 -13.59
C CYS A 68 -16.55 13.65 -14.20
N HIS A 69 -16.80 14.67 -13.38
CA HIS A 69 -16.69 16.07 -13.78
C HIS A 69 -15.41 16.66 -13.18
N SER A 70 -14.39 16.83 -14.02
CA SER A 70 -13.14 17.46 -13.63
C SER A 70 -13.29 18.98 -13.54
N THR A 71 -12.63 19.58 -12.56
CA THR A 71 -12.37 21.02 -12.53
C THR A 71 -10.87 21.25 -12.60
N ILE A 72 -10.43 22.50 -12.77
CA ILE A 72 -8.99 22.86 -12.85
C ILE A 72 -8.18 22.33 -11.64
N LEU A 73 -8.85 22.11 -10.49
CA LEU A 73 -8.24 21.65 -9.24
C LEU A 73 -8.40 20.14 -8.99
N LYS A 74 -9.18 19.43 -9.82
CA LYS A 74 -9.59 18.04 -9.56
C LYS A 74 -9.61 17.24 -10.85
N GLU A 75 -8.60 16.40 -11.03
CA GLU A 75 -8.47 15.52 -12.18
C GLU A 75 -9.31 14.25 -12.02
N CYS A 76 -9.93 13.84 -13.12
CA CYS A 76 -10.65 12.57 -13.21
C CYS A 76 -9.68 11.41 -13.42
N PRO A 77 -10.05 10.19 -13.02
CA PRO A 77 -9.24 9.00 -13.26
C PRO A 77 -8.96 8.82 -14.76
N SER A 78 -7.70 8.70 -15.14
CA SER A 78 -7.28 8.47 -16.53
C SER A 78 -7.21 6.98 -16.91
N ASN A 79 -7.17 6.10 -15.91
CA ASN A 79 -7.07 4.65 -16.07
C ASN A 79 -8.23 3.94 -15.37
N VAL A 80 -8.42 2.66 -15.72
CA VAL A 80 -9.32 1.76 -14.99
C VAL A 80 -8.74 1.49 -13.60
N TYR A 81 -9.60 1.54 -12.57
CA TYR A 81 -9.20 1.38 -11.17
C TYR A 81 -10.28 0.64 -10.37
N ARG A 82 -10.00 0.28 -9.11
CA ARG A 82 -11.00 -0.36 -8.25
C ARG A 82 -11.80 0.67 -7.45
N SER A 83 -13.10 0.43 -7.25
CA SER A 83 -13.97 1.36 -6.54
C SER A 83 -13.55 1.66 -5.09
N ASN A 84 -12.77 0.79 -4.44
CA ASN A 84 -12.21 1.04 -3.10
C ASN A 84 -11.01 1.99 -3.11
N GLU A 85 -10.43 2.28 -4.28
CA GLU A 85 -9.31 3.21 -4.50
C GLU A 85 -9.79 4.61 -4.88
N ALA A 86 -11.11 4.84 -4.95
CA ALA A 86 -11.69 6.12 -5.35
C ALA A 86 -11.27 7.32 -4.48
N PHE A 87 -10.81 7.06 -3.25
CA PHE A 87 -10.28 8.09 -2.36
C PHE A 87 -8.99 8.73 -2.87
N ASN A 88 -8.27 8.08 -3.80
CA ASN A 88 -7.09 8.63 -4.46
C ASN A 88 -7.44 9.73 -5.47
N TYR A 89 -8.72 9.88 -5.85
CA TYR A 89 -9.18 10.82 -6.87
C TYR A 89 -10.04 11.93 -6.26
N LEU A 90 -9.47 13.12 -6.10
CA LEU A 90 -10.16 14.27 -5.50
C LEU A 90 -11.45 14.69 -6.24
N ALA A 91 -11.55 14.40 -7.54
CA ALA A 91 -12.75 14.63 -8.35
C ALA A 91 -13.91 13.70 -7.97
N CYS A 92 -13.59 12.46 -7.54
CA CYS A 92 -14.57 11.48 -7.12
C CYS A 92 -14.91 11.57 -5.63
N LEU A 93 -14.12 12.32 -4.87
CA LEU A 93 -14.36 12.50 -3.46
C LEU A 93 -15.62 13.34 -3.20
N PRO A 94 -16.46 12.90 -2.26
CA PRO A 94 -17.66 13.61 -1.90
C PRO A 94 -17.32 14.83 -1.05
N VAL A 95 -17.34 16.02 -1.68
CA VAL A 95 -17.30 17.28 -0.93
C VAL A 95 -18.69 17.50 -0.33
N ASN A 96 -18.73 17.75 0.98
CA ASN A 96 -19.90 18.32 1.62
C ASN A 96 -19.97 19.78 1.19
N GLY A 97 -20.92 20.08 0.30
CA GLY A 97 -21.06 21.42 -0.25
C GLY A 97 -21.77 21.41 -1.60
N ASP A 98 -23.05 21.05 -1.61
CA ASP A 98 -24.00 21.70 -2.54
C ASP A 98 -24.32 23.12 -2.01
N SER A 99 -23.26 23.89 -1.75
CA SER A 99 -23.27 25.35 -1.74
C SER A 99 -22.18 25.82 -2.70
N ALA A 100 -22.17 25.24 -3.90
CA ALA A 100 -22.01 26.08 -5.07
C ALA A 100 -23.39 26.68 -5.36
N THR A 101 -23.83 27.61 -4.50
CA THR A 101 -24.70 28.67 -5.02
C THR A 101 -23.95 29.23 -6.21
N THR A 102 -24.67 29.33 -7.32
CA THR A 102 -24.24 30.10 -8.47
C THR A 102 -24.18 31.56 -8.03
N ASP A 103 -23.15 31.94 -7.28
CA ASP A 103 -22.86 33.34 -7.04
C ASP A 103 -21.99 33.80 -8.19
N LYS A 104 -22.67 34.40 -9.17
CA LYS A 104 -22.08 35.38 -10.07
C LYS A 104 -21.55 36.54 -9.23
N ASN A 105 -20.44 36.38 -8.54
CA ASN A 105 -19.57 37.48 -8.21
C ASN A 105 -18.18 36.97 -7.86
N GLY A 106 -17.16 37.54 -8.51
CA GLY A 106 -15.77 37.25 -8.22
C GLY A 106 -15.45 37.58 -6.76
N GLY A 107 -15.01 36.57 -6.01
CA GLY A 107 -14.50 36.72 -4.66
C GLY A 107 -13.62 35.51 -4.35
N ASN A 108 -12.33 35.76 -4.08
CA ASN A 108 -11.29 34.77 -3.81
C ASN A 108 -11.77 33.61 -2.94
N ILE A 109 -11.75 32.39 -3.50
CA ILE A 109 -11.89 31.16 -2.72
C ILE A 109 -10.56 30.95 -2.00
N THR A 110 -10.56 31.09 -0.68
CA THR A 110 -9.44 30.66 0.15
C THR A 110 -9.31 29.14 0.05
N PRO A 111 -8.11 28.59 -0.23
CA PRO A 111 -7.84 27.18 -0.05
C PRO A 111 -8.08 26.81 1.41
N TRP A 112 -8.72 25.67 1.65
CA TRP A 112 -9.02 25.14 2.97
C TRP A 112 -7.83 25.30 3.93
N GLN A 113 -8.08 25.99 5.04
CA GLN A 113 -7.08 26.38 6.03
C GLN A 113 -6.60 25.15 6.82
N ASN A 114 -5.33 24.83 6.66
CA ASN A 114 -4.58 23.81 7.39
C ASN A 114 -4.20 24.32 8.79
N ASN A 115 -5.13 24.26 9.75
CA ASN A 115 -4.76 24.44 11.15
C ASN A 115 -4.15 23.14 11.69
N THR A 116 -2.98 22.78 11.17
CA THR A 116 -2.09 21.80 11.77
C THR A 116 -1.16 22.57 12.70
N THR A 117 -1.50 22.65 13.98
CA THR A 117 -0.46 22.81 14.98
C THR A 117 0.39 21.57 14.85
N VAL A 118 1.56 21.71 14.23
CA VAL A 118 2.59 20.69 14.12
C VAL A 118 3.20 20.53 15.52
N PRO A 119 3.02 19.41 16.24
CA PRO A 119 4.13 18.89 17.02
C PRO A 119 5.08 18.28 15.99
N GLY A 120 6.27 18.86 15.87
CA GLY A 120 7.34 18.21 15.14
C GLY A 120 7.62 16.88 15.81
N ASP A 121 7.37 15.78 15.11
CA ASP A 121 8.26 14.64 15.13
C ASP A 121 7.88 13.61 14.06
N GLY A 122 8.91 13.10 13.37
CA GLY A 122 8.87 11.82 12.67
C GLY A 122 8.28 11.84 11.26
N GLY A 123 8.98 12.45 10.30
CA GLY A 123 8.81 12.11 8.89
C GLY A 123 9.13 10.63 8.65
N VAL A 124 8.11 9.78 8.57
CA VAL A 124 8.22 8.45 7.96
C VAL A 124 7.88 8.58 6.49
N ASN A 125 8.92 8.63 5.67
CA ASN A 125 8.86 8.44 4.24
C ASN A 125 8.26 7.05 3.98
N GLY A 126 6.95 7.02 3.74
CA GLY A 126 6.23 5.86 3.23
C GLY A 126 6.54 5.65 1.75
N SER A 127 7.81 5.47 1.40
CA SER A 127 8.15 4.69 0.22
C SER A 127 8.00 3.23 0.59
N ASP A 128 7.48 2.43 -0.34
CA ASP A 128 7.36 0.97 -0.30
C ASP A 128 8.73 0.28 -0.16
N HIS A 129 9.44 0.52 0.94
CA HIS A 129 10.70 -0.11 1.27
C HIS A 129 10.48 -1.53 1.79
N THR A 130 9.25 -1.88 2.19
CA THR A 130 8.91 -3.23 2.67
C THR A 130 9.23 -4.30 1.63
N ALA A 131 8.95 -4.04 0.34
CA ALA A 131 9.27 -4.99 -0.73
C ALA A 131 10.79 -5.10 -0.98
N VAL A 132 11.51 -3.97 -0.94
CA VAL A 132 12.97 -3.94 -1.15
C VAL A 132 13.71 -4.65 -0.02
N TYR A 133 13.31 -4.43 1.24
CA TYR A 133 13.91 -5.12 2.40
C TYR A 133 13.71 -6.63 2.35
N VAL A 134 12.54 -7.11 1.92
CA VAL A 134 12.28 -8.55 1.78
C VAL A 134 13.18 -9.16 0.72
N VAL A 135 13.35 -8.52 -0.44
CA VAL A 135 14.22 -9.03 -1.52
C VAL A 135 15.69 -9.04 -1.09
N VAL A 136 16.17 -7.95 -0.47
CA VAL A 136 17.56 -7.87 0.03
C VAL A 136 17.81 -8.91 1.12
N PHE A 137 16.87 -9.10 2.04
CA PHE A 137 16.98 -10.10 3.11
C PHE A 137 17.03 -11.53 2.57
N LEU A 138 16.20 -11.86 1.57
CA LEU A 138 16.23 -13.16 0.91
C LEU A 138 17.57 -13.42 0.22
N LEU A 139 18.11 -12.44 -0.53
CA LEU A 139 19.40 -12.58 -1.19
C LEU A 139 20.54 -12.81 -0.18
N LEU A 140 20.57 -12.04 0.92
CA LEU A 140 21.55 -12.23 1.99
C LEU A 140 21.44 -13.60 2.66
N PHE A 141 20.21 -14.07 2.91
CA PHE A 141 19.97 -15.39 3.48
C PHE A 141 20.55 -16.50 2.60
N PHE A 142 20.32 -16.46 1.28
CA PHE A 142 20.88 -17.43 0.34
C PHE A 142 22.42 -17.40 0.29
N VAL A 143 23.03 -16.20 0.35
CA VAL A 143 24.50 -16.07 0.38
C VAL A 143 25.08 -16.67 1.66
N VAL A 144 24.49 -16.39 2.84
CA VAL A 144 24.97 -16.93 4.12
C VAL A 144 24.82 -18.45 4.19
N VAL A 145 23.66 -18.98 3.77
CA VAL A 145 23.43 -20.44 3.73
C VAL A 145 24.38 -21.09 2.73
N GLY A 146 24.55 -20.50 1.55
CA GLY A 146 25.48 -20.99 0.52
C GLY A 146 26.93 -20.99 0.98
N LEU A 147 27.41 -19.89 1.59
CA LEU A 147 28.74 -19.80 2.17
C LEU A 147 28.91 -20.77 3.35
N GLY A 148 27.91 -20.90 4.22
CA GLY A 148 27.90 -21.87 5.31
C GLY A 148 28.04 -23.31 4.81
N PHE A 149 27.28 -23.68 3.78
CA PHE A 149 27.40 -24.98 3.12
C PHE A 149 28.75 -25.17 2.44
N ALA A 150 29.27 -24.16 1.74
CA ALA A 150 30.57 -24.21 1.08
C ALA A 150 31.72 -24.35 2.08
N LEU A 151 31.67 -23.62 3.20
CA LEU A 151 32.65 -23.69 4.28
C LEU A 151 32.55 -25.01 5.05
N LYS A 152 31.34 -25.54 5.27
CA LYS A 152 31.14 -26.87 5.86
C LYS A 152 31.68 -27.96 4.95
N LYS A 153 31.46 -27.85 3.63
CA LYS A 153 32.03 -28.75 2.62
C LYS A 153 33.55 -28.66 2.57
N ARG A 154 34.12 -27.44 2.64
CA ARG A 154 35.58 -27.24 2.75
C ARG A 154 36.15 -27.83 4.03
N LYS A 155 35.50 -27.65 5.19
CA LYS A 155 35.94 -28.28 6.45
C LYS A 155 35.82 -29.81 6.40
N TYR A 156 34.79 -30.36 5.77
CA TYR A 156 34.66 -31.81 5.60
C TYR A 156 35.78 -32.40 4.72
N ILE A 157 36.10 -31.73 3.61
CA ILE A 157 37.21 -32.13 2.72
C ILE A 157 38.57 -31.93 3.42
N GLN A 158 38.77 -30.83 4.15
CA GLN A 158 40.02 -30.60 4.89
C GLN A 158 40.22 -31.59 6.04
N ARG A 159 39.15 -32.09 6.67
CA ARG A 159 39.25 -33.15 7.70
C ARG A 159 39.69 -34.49 7.09
N TRP A 160 39.38 -34.73 5.81
CA TRP A 160 39.90 -35.88 5.07
C TRP A 160 41.37 -35.71 4.65
N THR A 161 41.78 -34.53 4.19
CA THR A 161 43.17 -34.30 3.75
C THR A 161 44.18 -34.20 4.91
N SER A 162 43.74 -33.81 6.11
CA SER A 162 44.59 -33.80 7.32
C SER A 162 44.81 -35.18 7.94
N GLY A 163 44.02 -36.19 7.56
CA GLY A 163 44.28 -37.60 7.85
C GLY A 163 45.30 -38.22 6.90
N LEU A 164 45.25 -37.87 5.61
CA LEU A 164 46.15 -38.43 4.58
C LEU A 164 47.55 -37.79 4.59
N GLY A 165 47.66 -36.50 4.93
CA GLY A 165 48.95 -35.79 5.01
C GLY A 165 49.88 -36.29 6.12
N LYS A 166 49.35 -36.88 7.20
CA LYS A 166 50.16 -37.52 8.25
C LYS A 166 50.66 -38.92 7.84
N PHE A 167 49.89 -39.65 7.03
CA PHE A 167 50.29 -40.97 6.54
C PHE A 167 51.42 -40.90 5.49
N ILE A 168 51.39 -39.92 4.60
CA ILE A 168 52.43 -39.75 3.57
C ILE A 168 53.78 -39.30 4.18
N CYS A 169 53.74 -38.49 5.24
CA CYS A 169 54.96 -38.04 5.93
C CYS A 169 55.64 -39.17 6.74
N LEU A 170 54.86 -40.14 7.25
CA LEU A 170 55.38 -41.35 7.89
C LEU A 170 56.00 -42.33 6.88
N LEU A 171 55.39 -42.50 5.72
CA LEU A 171 55.92 -43.36 4.66
C LEU A 171 57.24 -42.83 4.06
N LEU A 172 57.38 -41.51 3.89
CA LEU A 172 58.64 -40.93 3.40
C LEU A 172 59.80 -41.03 4.42
N LYS A 173 59.49 -40.97 5.73
CA LYS A 173 60.53 -41.17 6.77
C LYS A 173 61.01 -42.61 6.86
N CYS A 174 60.17 -43.60 6.56
CA CYS A 174 60.60 -45.00 6.49
C CYS A 174 61.46 -45.31 5.25
N TYR A 175 61.26 -44.61 4.13
CA TYR A 175 62.00 -44.88 2.89
C TYR A 175 63.43 -44.31 2.89
N ILE A 176 63.75 -43.34 3.76
CA ILE A 176 65.09 -42.71 3.83
C ILE A 176 66.04 -43.45 4.81
N PHE A 177 65.52 -44.41 5.59
CA PHE A 177 66.30 -45.18 6.57
C PHE A 177 66.54 -46.65 6.19
N LEU A 178 66.34 -47.01 4.91
CA LEU A 178 66.68 -48.34 4.37
C LEU A 178 67.85 -48.25 3.37
#